data_AF-A0A956U0J2-F1
#
_entry.id   AF-A0A956U0J2-F1
#
_cell.length_a   1.000
_cell.length_b   1.000
_cell.length_c   1.000
_cell.angle_alpha   90.00
_cell.angle_beta   90.00
_cell.angle_gamma   90.00
#
_symmetry.space_group_name_H-M   'P 1'
#
loop_
_entity.id
_entity.type
_entity.pdbx_description
1 polymer ?
#
loop_
_entity_poly.entity_id
_entity_poly.type
_entity_poly.pdbx_seq_one_letter_code
_entity_poly.pdbx_strand_id
1 'polypeptide(L)'
;MKRDEALETAFPDADSVEKIEVYVSEDDARKIESLAKAKLNGRLFMVYKAVKDGETIGYAVIDTHELRSMTETVMFVLNPDGTLRHTEILAFFEPPDYMPANNWIVLFDGKSTGDTLKVGRDIPN
;
A
#
# COMPACT_ATOMS: atom_id res chain seq x y z
N MET A 1 1.31 8.22 -12.87
CA MET A 1 2.15 7.12 -13.43
C MET A 1 1.23 5.97 -13.82
N LYS A 2 1.53 5.17 -14.85
CA LYS A 2 0.71 3.97 -15.15
C LYS A 2 1.07 2.83 -14.20
N ARG A 3 0.13 1.92 -13.95
CA ARG A 3 0.34 0.76 -13.07
C ARG A 3 1.60 -0.04 -13.45
N ASP A 4 1.71 -0.44 -14.71
CA ASP A 4 2.77 -1.36 -15.14
C ASP A 4 4.15 -0.70 -15.01
N GLU A 5 4.26 0.58 -15.36
CA GLU A 5 5.47 1.41 -15.14
C GLU A 5 5.82 1.54 -13.65
N ALA A 6 4.81 1.67 -12.78
CA ALA A 6 5.03 1.74 -11.33
C ALA A 6 5.54 0.40 -10.77
N LEU A 7 5.00 -0.72 -11.25
CA LEU A 7 5.45 -2.06 -10.86
C LEU A 7 6.88 -2.35 -11.35
N GLU A 8 7.20 -1.97 -12.59
CA GLU A 8 8.56 -2.04 -13.15
C GLU A 8 9.55 -1.20 -12.34
N THR A 9 9.14 0.01 -11.93
CA THR A 9 9.96 0.89 -11.08
C THR A 9 10.15 0.32 -9.67
N ALA A 10 9.13 -0.31 -9.10
CA ALA A 10 9.18 -0.90 -7.76
C ALA A 10 10.00 -2.21 -7.70
N PHE A 11 10.02 -2.96 -8.80
CA PHE A 11 10.68 -4.26 -8.90
C PHE A 11 11.50 -4.40 -10.20
N PRO A 12 12.53 -3.56 -10.41
CA PRO A 12 13.30 -3.56 -11.65
C PRO A 12 14.09 -4.86 -11.89
N ASP A 13 14.33 -5.60 -10.80
CA ASP A 13 15.08 -6.84 -10.79
C ASP A 13 14.22 -8.11 -10.86
N ALA A 14 12.89 -7.98 -10.92
CA ALA A 14 12.00 -9.15 -10.95
C ALA A 14 12.02 -9.83 -12.32
N ASP A 15 12.04 -11.17 -12.31
CA ASP A 15 11.81 -11.98 -13.51
C ASP A 15 10.33 -11.99 -13.91
N SER A 16 9.44 -11.91 -12.91
CA SER A 16 7.99 -11.84 -13.12
C SER A 16 7.28 -11.07 -12.00
N VAL A 17 6.15 -10.47 -12.35
CA VAL A 17 5.20 -9.87 -11.40
C VAL A 17 3.83 -10.52 -11.60
N GLU A 18 3.44 -11.35 -10.65
CA GLU A 18 2.21 -12.14 -10.71
C GLU A 18 1.06 -11.43 -10.00
N LYS A 19 -0.10 -11.36 -10.63
CA LYS A 19 -1.32 -10.80 -10.02
C LYS A 19 -2.05 -11.86 -9.22
N ILE A 20 -2.27 -11.60 -7.93
CA ILE A 20 -2.92 -12.48 -6.97
C ILE A 20 -4.14 -11.77 -6.39
N GLU A 21 -5.25 -12.50 -6.33
CA GLU A 21 -6.47 -12.06 -5.65
C GLU A 21 -6.46 -12.59 -4.21
N VAL A 22 -6.52 -11.68 -3.24
CA VAL A 22 -6.58 -12.02 -1.82
C VAL A 22 -7.96 -11.65 -1.30
N TYR A 23 -8.73 -12.67 -0.94
CA TYR A 23 -10.00 -12.49 -0.23
C TYR A 23 -9.80 -12.60 1.28
N VAL A 24 -10.14 -11.53 1.99
CA VAL A 24 -10.05 -11.43 3.45
C VAL A 24 -11.33 -12.00 4.06
N SER A 25 -11.17 -13.03 4.90
CA SER A 25 -12.28 -13.64 5.64
C SER A 25 -12.92 -12.65 6.62
N GLU A 26 -14.12 -12.93 7.13
CA GLU A 26 -14.75 -12.07 8.15
C GLU A 26 -13.92 -11.98 9.43
N ASP A 27 -13.29 -13.08 9.84
CA ASP A 27 -12.48 -13.10 11.05
C ASP A 27 -11.18 -12.31 10.86
N ASP A 28 -10.57 -12.39 9.69
CA ASP A 28 -9.36 -11.60 9.39
C ASP A 28 -9.70 -10.12 9.18
N ALA A 29 -10.86 -9.81 8.58
CA ALA A 29 -11.34 -8.44 8.49
C ALA A 29 -11.48 -7.82 9.90
N ARG A 30 -12.10 -8.52 10.86
CA ARG A 30 -12.20 -8.06 12.25
C ARG A 30 -10.83 -7.84 12.91
N LYS A 31 -9.84 -8.70 12.63
CA LYS A 31 -8.46 -8.52 13.13
C LYS A 31 -7.81 -7.28 12.52
N ILE A 32 -7.92 -7.11 11.20
CA ILE A 32 -7.38 -5.96 10.48
C ILE A 32 -8.00 -4.66 11.01
N GLU A 33 -9.33 -4.60 11.13
CA GLU A 33 -10.02 -3.41 11.65
C GLU A 33 -9.61 -3.10 13.10
N SER A 34 -9.43 -4.13 13.93
CA SER A 34 -8.95 -3.97 15.31
C SER A 34 -7.52 -3.45 15.38
N LEU A 35 -6.62 -3.90 14.50
CA LEU A 35 -5.24 -3.41 14.42
C LEU A 35 -5.18 -1.99 13.86
N ALA A 36 -5.86 -1.74 12.75
CA ALA A 36 -5.87 -0.47 12.03
C ALA A 36 -6.65 0.64 12.77
N LYS A 37 -7.55 0.27 13.69
CA LYS A 37 -8.52 1.20 14.33
C LYS A 37 -9.39 1.92 13.31
N ALA A 38 -9.64 1.28 12.17
CA ALA A 38 -10.42 1.79 11.06
C ALA A 38 -11.25 0.66 10.45
N LYS A 39 -12.34 1.00 9.75
CA LYS A 39 -13.15 0.03 9.01
C LYS A 39 -12.46 -0.38 7.72
N LEU A 40 -12.69 -1.61 7.29
CA LEU A 40 -12.22 -2.11 6.01
C LEU A 40 -13.27 -1.83 4.93
N ASN A 41 -12.90 -1.10 3.88
CA ASN A 41 -13.83 -0.68 2.82
C ASN A 41 -14.09 -1.76 1.75
N GLY A 42 -13.41 -2.91 1.84
CA GLY A 42 -13.56 -4.05 0.94
C GLY A 42 -12.81 -5.28 1.43
N ARG A 43 -13.20 -6.47 0.96
CA ARG A 43 -12.56 -7.74 1.36
C ARG A 43 -11.74 -8.39 0.25
N LEU A 44 -11.68 -7.80 -0.95
CA LEU A 44 -10.90 -8.32 -2.07
C LEU A 44 -9.75 -7.35 -2.37
N PHE A 45 -8.52 -7.84 -2.28
CA PHE A 45 -7.31 -7.08 -2.55
C PHE A 45 -6.56 -7.66 -3.73
N MET A 46 -6.12 -6.77 -4.62
CA MET A 46 -5.27 -7.13 -5.75
C MET A 46 -3.82 -6.94 -5.33
N VAL A 47 -3.10 -8.05 -5.21
CA VAL A 47 -1.69 -8.09 -4.80
C VAL A 47 -0.83 -8.49 -6.00
N TYR A 48 0.25 -7.77 -6.24
CA TYR A 48 1.23 -8.06 -7.26
C TYR A 48 2.47 -8.63 -6.59
N LYS A 49 2.76 -9.90 -6.83
CA LYS A 49 3.89 -10.61 -6.23
C LYS A 49 5.08 -10.59 -7.19
N ALA A 50 6.18 -9.96 -6.77
CA ALA A 50 7.40 -9.92 -7.54
C ALA A 50 8.29 -11.12 -7.23
N VAL A 51 8.75 -11.82 -8.27
CA VAL A 51 9.58 -13.03 -8.17
C VAL A 51 10.89 -12.84 -8.91
N LYS A 52 12.00 -13.26 -8.31
CA LYS A 52 13.33 -13.32 -8.92
C LYS A 52 13.99 -14.62 -8.53
N ASP A 53 14.55 -15.36 -9.49
CA ASP A 53 15.22 -16.65 -9.28
C ASP A 53 14.33 -17.67 -8.53
N GLY A 54 13.01 -17.57 -8.69
CA GLY A 54 12.02 -18.40 -7.98
C GLY A 54 11.69 -17.96 -6.55
N GLU A 55 12.36 -16.93 -6.03
CA GLU A 55 12.13 -16.36 -4.70
C GLU A 55 11.26 -15.10 -4.77
N THR A 56 10.44 -14.89 -3.74
CA THR A 56 9.60 -13.69 -3.66
C THR A 56 10.42 -12.53 -3.12
N ILE A 57 10.58 -11.47 -3.93
CA ILE A 57 11.37 -10.29 -3.57
C ILE A 57 10.53 -9.12 -3.05
N GLY A 58 9.19 -9.26 -3.09
CA GLY A 58 8.26 -8.32 -2.49
C GLY A 58 6.86 -8.42 -3.06
N TYR A 59 6.00 -7.52 -2.59
CA TYR A 59 4.61 -7.43 -3.00
C TYR A 59 4.23 -5.97 -3.26
N ALA A 60 3.32 -5.71 -4.17
CA ALA A 60 2.65 -4.41 -4.27
C ALA A 60 1.14 -4.58 -4.12
N VAL A 61 0.51 -3.70 -3.34
CA VAL A 61 -0.95 -3.62 -3.21
C VAL A 61 -1.38 -2.30 -3.78
N ILE A 62 -2.35 -2.32 -4.70
CA ILE A 62 -2.91 -1.11 -5.29
C ILE A 62 -4.34 -0.97 -4.81
N ASP A 63 -4.61 0.16 -4.17
CA ASP A 63 -5.91 0.50 -3.62
C ASP A 63 -6.41 1.81 -4.22
N THR A 64 -7.71 1.87 -4.49
CA THR A 64 -8.39 3.08 -4.93
C THR A 64 -9.57 3.32 -4.00
N HIS A 65 -9.59 4.47 -3.35
CA HIS A 65 -10.67 4.86 -2.46
C HIS A 65 -10.98 6.36 -2.55
N GLU A 66 -12.14 6.73 -2.03
CA GLU A 66 -12.55 8.13 -1.90
C GLU A 66 -11.89 8.75 -0.66
N LEU A 67 -11.22 9.89 -0.84
CA LEU A 67 -10.59 10.65 0.24
C LEU A 67 -11.62 11.51 0.98
N ARG A 68 -12.13 12.54 0.28
CA ARG A 68 -13.15 13.47 0.80
C ARG A 68 -14.36 13.55 -0.12
N SER A 69 -14.10 13.74 -1.41
CA SER A 69 -15.08 13.95 -2.46
C SER A 69 -14.69 13.32 -3.80
N MET A 70 -13.40 13.03 -3.98
CA MET A 70 -12.81 12.40 -5.15
C MET A 70 -11.87 11.28 -4.73
N THR A 71 -11.44 10.49 -5.70
CA THR A 71 -10.62 9.31 -5.45
C THR A 71 -9.13 9.61 -5.51
N GLU A 72 -8.37 8.76 -4.83
CA GLU A 72 -6.96 8.54 -5.08
C GLU A 72 -6.71 7.06 -5.39
N THR A 73 -5.61 6.79 -6.09
CA THR A 73 -5.06 5.45 -6.28
C THR A 73 -3.65 5.43 -5.73
N VAL A 74 -3.41 4.56 -4.77
CA VAL A 74 -2.13 4.43 -4.06
C VAL A 74 -1.60 3.02 -4.25
N MET A 75 -0.29 2.91 -4.47
CA MET A 75 0.44 1.65 -4.49
C MET A 75 1.34 1.56 -3.26
N PHE A 76 1.14 0.53 -2.45
CA PHE A 76 1.99 0.19 -1.32
C PHE A 76 2.94 -0.94 -1.72
N VAL A 77 4.24 -0.69 -1.68
CA VAL A 77 5.29 -1.68 -1.97
C VAL A 77 5.77 -2.26 -0.66
N LEU A 78 5.75 -3.58 -0.54
CA LEU A 78 6.12 -4.33 0.66
C LEU A 78 7.36 -5.19 0.39
N ASN A 79 8.20 -5.30 1.42
CA ASN A 79 9.25 -6.31 1.46
C ASN A 79 8.64 -7.72 1.66
N PRO A 80 9.42 -8.80 1.42
CA PRO A 80 8.94 -10.17 1.64
C PRO A 80 8.44 -10.46 3.06
N ASP A 81 8.94 -9.73 4.05
CA ASP A 81 8.54 -9.83 5.46
C ASP A 81 7.27 -9.02 5.81
N GLY A 82 6.70 -8.30 4.83
CA GLY A 82 5.51 -7.48 5.01
C GLY A 82 5.75 -6.08 5.54
N THR A 83 7.01 -5.65 5.73
CA THR A 83 7.33 -4.25 6.04
C THR A 83 7.09 -3.36 4.82
N LEU A 84 6.60 -2.15 5.03
CA LEU A 84 6.39 -1.19 3.96
C LEU A 84 7.75 -0.71 3.43
N ARG A 85 8.03 -0.95 2.15
CA ARG A 85 9.24 -0.48 1.47
C ARG A 85 9.09 0.96 1.00
N HIS A 86 7.96 1.27 0.36
CA HIS A 86 7.67 2.56 -0.27
C HIS A 86 6.17 2.70 -0.55
N THR A 87 5.69 3.92 -0.67
CA THR A 87 4.32 4.25 -1.09
C THR A 87 4.33 5.21 -2.27
N GLU A 88 3.59 4.88 -3.33
CA GLU A 88 3.51 5.67 -4.56
C GLU A 88 2.06 6.09 -4.83
N ILE A 89 1.82 7.38 -5.09
CA ILE A 89 0.51 7.88 -5.52
C ILE A 89 0.42 7.80 -7.04
N LEU A 90 -0.39 6.89 -7.56
CA LEU A 90 -0.53 6.64 -9.00
C LEU A 90 -1.48 7.64 -9.66
N ALA A 91 -2.54 8.02 -8.96
CA ALA A 91 -3.55 8.99 -9.38
C ALA A 91 -4.12 9.73 -8.17
N PHE A 92 -4.36 11.03 -8.30
CA PHE A 92 -4.93 11.88 -7.26
C PHE A 92 -5.87 12.88 -7.92
N PHE A 93 -7.16 12.84 -7.58
CA PHE A 93 -8.17 13.67 -8.23
C PHE A 93 -8.71 14.81 -7.36
N GLU A 94 -8.34 14.85 -6.08
CA GLU A 94 -8.66 15.97 -5.18
C GLU A 94 -7.84 17.23 -5.51
N PRO A 95 -8.23 18.41 -4.99
CA PRO A 95 -7.42 19.62 -5.08
C PRO A 95 -5.95 19.38 -4.67
N PRO A 96 -4.96 19.88 -5.42
CA PRO A 96 -3.54 19.62 -5.15
C PRO A 96 -3.07 19.97 -3.74
N ASP A 97 -3.70 20.95 -3.09
CA ASP A 97 -3.40 21.35 -1.70
C ASP A 97 -3.71 20.25 -0.67
N TYR A 98 -4.47 19.21 -1.05
CA TYR A 98 -4.72 18.02 -0.22
C TYR A 98 -3.74 16.89 -0.50
N MET A 99 -2.90 17.00 -1.54
CA MET A 99 -1.94 15.95 -1.84
C MET A 99 -0.90 15.88 -0.71
N PRO A 100 -0.70 14.71 -0.09
CA PRO A 100 0.30 14.58 0.97
C PRO A 100 1.69 14.85 0.39
N ALA A 101 2.48 15.64 1.12
CA ALA A 101 3.84 15.95 0.70
C ALA A 101 4.73 14.69 0.78
N ASN A 102 5.67 14.55 -0.15
CA ASN A 102 6.54 13.36 -0.21
C ASN A 102 7.29 13.10 1.10
N ASN A 103 7.74 14.15 1.79
CA ASN A 103 8.43 14.04 3.08
C ASN A 103 7.53 13.49 4.21
N TRP A 104 6.21 13.58 4.06
CA TRP A 104 5.25 12.98 4.98
C TRP A 104 5.02 11.50 4.63
N ILE A 105 4.92 11.16 3.35
CA ILE A 105 4.73 9.78 2.86
C ILE A 105 5.89 8.86 3.28
N VAL A 106 7.14 9.32 3.16
CA VAL A 106 8.33 8.53 3.51
C VAL A 106 8.43 8.19 5.01
N LEU A 107 7.61 8.80 5.88
CA LEU A 107 7.54 8.45 7.31
C LEU A 107 7.00 7.03 7.54
N PHE A 108 6.33 6.46 6.54
CA PHE A 108 5.79 5.10 6.59
C PHE A 108 6.78 4.04 6.10
N ASP A 109 7.91 4.44 5.50
CA ASP A 109 8.91 3.50 5.03
C ASP A 109 9.54 2.73 6.21
N GLY A 110 9.70 1.43 6.03
CA GLY A 110 10.15 0.47 7.04
C GLY A 110 9.11 0.09 8.09
N LYS A 111 7.90 0.67 8.09
CA LYS A 111 6.87 0.35 9.10
C LYS A 111 6.31 -1.06 8.91
N SER A 112 5.95 -1.66 10.03
CA SER A 112 5.33 -2.97 10.17
C SER A 112 4.01 -2.89 10.93
N THR A 113 3.29 -4.01 11.03
CA THR A 113 2.08 -4.10 11.87
C THR A 113 2.37 -4.02 13.38
N GLY A 114 3.63 -4.07 13.79
CA GLY A 114 4.06 -3.88 15.18
C GLY A 114 4.27 -2.41 15.56
N ASP A 115 4.38 -1.51 14.58
CA ASP A 115 4.60 -0.09 14.79
C ASP A 115 3.29 0.65 15.11
N THR A 116 3.37 1.69 15.94
CA THR A 116 2.24 2.61 16.13
C THR A 116 2.28 3.72 15.08
N LEU A 117 1.12 4.06 14.53
CA LEU A 117 0.94 5.11 13.52
C LEU A 117 -0.03 6.19 14.02
N LYS A 118 0.11 6.62 15.29
CA LYS A 118 -0.80 7.60 15.88
C LYS A 118 -0.49 9.00 15.37
N VAL A 119 -1.47 9.61 14.72
CA VAL A 119 -1.40 11.00 14.29
C VAL A 119 -1.18 11.93 15.49
N GLY A 120 -0.31 12.92 15.33
CA GLY A 120 0.14 13.86 16.37
C GLY A 120 1.19 13.29 17.35
N ARG A 121 1.55 12.01 17.22
CA ARG A 121 2.59 11.36 18.04
C ARG A 121 3.67 10.72 17.18
N ASP A 122 3.26 9.76 16.36
CA ASP A 122 4.16 8.98 15.49
C ASP A 122 4.20 9.57 14.08
N ILE A 123 3.07 10.13 13.63
CA ILE A 123 2.91 10.79 12.33
C ILE A 123 2.45 12.25 12.57
N PRO A 124 3.09 13.28 12.00
CA PRO A 124 2.68 14.67 12.16
C PRO A 124 1.33 14.94 11.46
N ASN A 125 0.60 15.95 11.96
CA ASN A 125 -0.62 16.47 11.33
C ASN A 125 -0.32 17.29 10.07
#